data_AF-A0A2V7ZVW1-F1
#
_entry.id   AF-A0A2V7ZVW1-F1
#
_cell.length_a   1.000
_cell.length_b   1.000
_cell.length_c   1.000
_cell.angle_alpha   90.00
_cell.angle_beta   90.00
_cell.angle_gamma   90.00
#
_symmetry.space_group_name_H-M   'P 1'
#
loop_
_entity.id
_entity.type
_entity.pdbx_description
1 polymer ?
#
loop_
_entity_poly.entity_id
_entity_poly.type
_entity_poly.pdbx_seq_one_letter_code
_entity_poly.pdbx_strand_id
1 'polypeptide(L)' 'MIRVATADLHRDLRSAVRDLCKAFPDSYWRDLDRVRAYPDAFVGALTEGGYLAALIPEEYGGHGLGIAEASVILEEI' A
#
# COMPACT_ATOMS: atom_id res chain seq x y z
N MET A 1 4.59 -17.96 20.61
CA MET A 1 3.39 -17.11 20.39
C MET A 1 3.57 -16.06 19.27
N ILE A 2 4.79 -15.74 18.81
CA ILE A 2 5.08 -14.63 17.88
C ILE A 2 4.66 -14.89 16.41
N ARG A 3 4.63 -16.14 15.94
CA ARG A 3 4.47 -16.46 14.50
C ARG A 3 3.04 -16.31 13.94
N VAL A 4 2.01 -16.36 14.78
CA VAL A 4 0.60 -16.24 14.34
C VAL A 4 0.25 -14.78 14.09
N ALA A 5 0.64 -13.86 14.98
CA ALA A 5 0.37 -12.43 14.85
C ALA A 5 0.96 -11.80 13.57
N THR A 6 2.15 -12.22 13.14
CA THR A 6 2.77 -11.74 11.89
C THR A 6 2.01 -12.22 10.66
N ALA A 7 1.53 -13.47 10.66
CA ALA A 7 0.80 -14.04 9.53
C ALA A 7 -0.58 -13.38 9.35
N ASP A 8 -1.24 -13.05 10.44
CA ASP A 8 -2.52 -12.32 10.41
C ASP A 8 -2.31 -10.88 9.95
N LEU A 9 -1.27 -10.18 10.45
CA LEU A 9 -0.91 -8.85 9.97
C LEU A 9 -0.64 -8.82 8.46
N HIS A 10 0.13 -9.77 7.93
CA HIS A 10 0.42 -9.82 6.49
C HIS A 10 -0.86 -10.07 5.68
N ARG A 11 -1.78 -10.90 6.18
CA ARG A 11 -3.05 -11.15 5.51
C ARG A 11 -3.91 -9.90 5.48
N ASP A 12 -3.96 -9.16 6.58
CA ASP A 12 -4.74 -7.93 6.70
C ASP A 12 -4.17 -6.84 5.78
N LEU A 13 -2.84 -6.69 5.75
CA LEU A 13 -2.15 -5.79 4.81
C LEU A 13 -2.49 -6.13 3.35
N ARG A 14 -2.41 -7.42 2.97
CA ARG A 14 -2.77 -7.84 1.60
C ARG A 14 -4.20 -7.48 1.25
N SER A 15 -5.15 -7.82 2.13
CA SER A 15 -6.56 -7.56 1.88
C SER A 15 -6.81 -6.06 1.72
N ALA A 16 -6.27 -5.25 2.63
CA ALA A 16 -6.51 -3.81 2.65
C ALA A 16 -5.91 -3.10 1.42
N VAL A 17 -4.66 -3.41 1.05
CA VAL A 17 -4.02 -2.81 -0.13
C VAL A 17 -4.72 -3.28 -1.42
N ARG A 18 -5.08 -4.56 -1.51
CA ARG A 18 -5.84 -5.08 -2.65
C ARG A 18 -7.20 -4.41 -2.80
N ASP A 19 -7.91 -4.16 -1.70
CA ASP A 19 -9.19 -3.48 -1.72
C ASP A 19 -9.05 -2.02 -2.15
N LEU A 20 -7.98 -1.33 -1.73
CA LEU A 20 -7.64 -0.01 -2.23
C LEU A 20 -7.36 -0.03 -3.74
N CYS A 21 -6.54 -0.96 -4.23
CA CYS A 21 -6.21 -1.06 -5.67
C CYS A 21 -7.45 -1.30 -6.54
N LYS A 22 -8.52 -1.93 -6.03
CA LYS A 22 -9.79 -2.10 -6.78
C LYS A 22 -10.46 -0.79 -7.17
N ALA A 23 -10.18 0.31 -6.46
CA ALA A 23 -10.70 1.63 -6.82
C ALA A 23 -10.02 2.22 -8.07
N PHE A 24 -8.92 1.62 -8.55
CA PHE A 24 -8.10 2.09 -9.66
C PHE A 24 -8.08 1.04 -10.79
N PRO A 25 -9.16 0.95 -11.60
CA PRO A 25 -9.29 -0.06 -12.64
C PRO A 25 -8.32 0.17 -13.82
N ASP A 26 -8.13 -0.82 -14.68
CA ASP A 26 -7.27 -0.72 -15.86
C ASP A 26 -7.49 0.53 -16.72
N SER A 27 -8.73 1.03 -16.82
CA SER A 27 -9.02 2.25 -17.58
C SER A 27 -8.31 3.48 -17.02
N TYR A 28 -8.24 3.60 -15.68
CA TYR A 28 -7.49 4.66 -15.00
C TYR A 28 -6.02 4.65 -15.44
N TRP A 29 -5.39 3.47 -15.39
CA TRP A 29 -3.99 3.29 -15.78
C TRP A 29 -3.74 3.56 -17.26
N ARG A 30 -4.62 3.06 -18.14
CA ARG A 30 -4.54 3.30 -19.60
C ARG A 30 -4.70 4.77 -19.95
N ASP A 31 -5.57 5.50 -19.26
CA ASP A 31 -5.78 6.92 -19.52
C ASP A 31 -4.59 7.76 -19.05
N LEU A 32 -3.99 7.42 -17.90
CA LEU A 32 -2.74 8.05 -17.46
C LEU A 32 -1.57 7.78 -18.40
N ASP A 33 -1.38 6.54 -18.83
CA ASP A 33 -0.32 6.16 -19.77
C ASP A 33 -0.42 6.94 -21.09
N ARG A 34 -1.63 7.07 -21.64
CA ARG A 34 -1.91 7.82 -22.87
C ARG A 34 -1.40 9.26 -22.82
N VAL A 35 -1.50 9.89 -21.66
CA VAL A 35 -1.07 11.29 -21.44
C VAL A 35 0.27 11.40 -20.70
N ARG A 36 0.91 10.26 -20.37
CA ARG A 36 2.14 10.16 -19.59
C ARG A 36 2.06 10.91 -18.25
N ALA A 37 0.91 10.81 -17.58
CA ALA A 37 0.68 11.47 -16.30
C ALA A 37 1.10 10.59 -15.10
N TYR A 38 1.40 11.26 -13.99
CA TYR A 38 1.64 10.61 -12.71
C TYR A 38 0.31 10.21 -12.04
N PRO A 39 0.22 9.07 -11.35
CA PRO A 39 -1.02 8.62 -10.73
C PRO A 39 -1.26 9.29 -9.36
N ASP A 40 -1.41 10.62 -9.33
CA ASP A 40 -1.55 11.40 -8.10
C ASP A 40 -2.67 10.89 -7.18
N ALA A 41 -3.82 10.50 -7.74
CA ALA A 41 -4.95 9.99 -6.97
C ALA A 41 -4.64 8.64 -6.28
N PHE A 42 -3.93 7.75 -6.97
CA PHE A 42 -3.51 6.47 -6.41
C PHE A 42 -2.48 6.66 -5.29
N VAL A 43 -1.49 7.51 -5.53
CA VAL A 43 -0.44 7.83 -4.55
C VAL A 43 -1.03 8.55 -3.34
N GLY A 44 -2.01 9.43 -3.55
CA GLY A 44 -2.79 10.06 -2.50
C GLY A 44 -3.50 9.01 -1.63
N ALA A 45 -4.22 8.07 -2.25
CA ALA A 45 -4.92 7.00 -1.53
C ALA A 45 -3.94 6.12 -0.71
N LEU A 46 -2.80 5.74 -1.28
CA LEU A 46 -1.78 4.98 -0.56
C LEU A 46 -1.14 5.77 0.60
N THR A 47 -1.00 7.10 0.44
CA THR A 47 -0.48 7.99 1.47
C THR A 47 -1.47 8.14 2.62
N GLU A 48 -2.74 8.38 2.31
CA GLU A 48 -3.82 8.48 3.30
C GLU A 48 -4.02 7.17 4.07
N GLY A 49 -3.82 6.03 3.39
CA GLY A 49 -3.78 4.71 4.03
C GLY A 49 -2.51 4.40 4.81
N GLY A 50 -1.52 5.31 4.82
CA GLY A 50 -0.24 5.15 5.53
C GLY A 50 0.75 4.16 4.90
N TYR A 51 0.38 3.51 3.79
CA TYR A 51 1.18 2.47 3.16
C TYR A 51 2.53 2.97 2.61
N LEU A 52 2.59 4.23 2.15
CA LEU A 52 3.85 4.84 1.68
C LEU A 52 4.79 5.28 2.82
N ALA A 53 4.30 5.27 4.06
CA ALA A 53 5.07 5.55 5.27
C ALA A 53 5.29 4.29 6.13
N ALA A 54 5.09 3.09 5.56
CA ALA A 54 5.14 1.82 6.32
C ALA A 54 6.42 1.66 7.14
N LEU A 55 7.58 1.98 6.58
CA LEU A 55 8.90 1.83 7.22
C LEU A 55 9.30 3.04 8.08
N ILE A 56 8.55 4.13 8.01
CA ILE A 56 8.88 5.36 8.72
C ILE A 56 8.50 5.19 10.20
N PRO A 57 9.38 5.55 11.15
CA PRO A 57 9.03 5.51 12.58
C PRO A 57 7.76 6.29 12.91
N GLU A 58 7.02 5.83 13.93
CA GLU A 58 5.78 6.46 14.37
C GLU A 58 5.99 7.91 14.83
N GLU A 59 7.15 8.24 15.41
CA GLU A 59 7.49 9.62 15.83
C GLU A 59 7.53 10.63 14.66
N TYR A 60 7.66 10.12 13.42
CA TYR A 60 7.62 10.91 12.19
C TYR A 60 6.32 10.72 11.40
N GLY A 61 5.32 10.06 11.99
CA GLY A 61 4.00 9.84 11.39
C GLY A 61 3.90 8.62 10.46
N GLY A 62 4.83 7.66 10.55
CA GLY A 62 4.74 6.37 9.85
C GLY A 62 4.22 5.24 10.73
N HIS A 63 4.34 4.00 10.24
CA HIS A 63 3.86 2.80 10.96
C HIS A 63 4.96 2.00 11.67
N GLY A 64 6.24 2.34 11.47
CA GLY A 64 7.36 1.62 12.07
C GLY A 64 7.44 0.13 11.72
N LEU A 65 6.84 -0.29 10.60
CA LEU A 65 6.82 -1.67 10.14
C LEU A 65 8.18 -2.10 9.58
N GLY A 66 8.35 -3.41 9.41
CA GLY A 66 9.55 -3.99 8.83
C GLY A 66 9.48 -4.10 7.31
N ILE A 67 10.62 -4.50 6.73
CA ILE A 67 10.77 -4.76 5.28
C ILE A 67 9.82 -5.86 4.80
N ALA A 68 9.50 -6.84 5.64
CA ALA A 68 8.56 -7.90 5.28
C ALA A 68 7.16 -7.32 5.00
N GLU A 69 6.64 -6.47 5.88
CA GLU A 69 5.35 -5.81 5.69
C GLU A 69 5.37 -4.86 4.50
N ALA A 70 6.46 -4.11 4.30
CA ALA A 70 6.61 -3.26 3.11
C ALA A 70 6.60 -4.08 1.81
N SER A 71 7.22 -5.27 1.81
CA SER A 71 7.20 -6.15 0.63
C SER A 71 5.80 -6.69 0.35
N VAL A 72 5.03 -7.00 1.40
CA VAL A 72 3.64 -7.44 1.28
C VAL A 72 2.76 -6.34 0.68
N ILE A 73 2.95 -5.09 1.10
CA ILE A 73 2.23 -3.93 0.53
C ILE A 73 2.55 -3.79 -0.96
N LEU A 74 3.84 -3.82 -1.32
CA LEU A 74 4.28 -3.61 -2.70
C LEU A 74 3.85 -4.74 -3.65
N GLU A 75 3.72 -5.97 -3.17
CA GLU A 75 3.26 -7.12 -3.98
C GLU A 75 1.81 -6.98 -4.49
N GLU A 76 1.00 -6.15 -3.82
CA GLU A 76 -0.41 -5.95 -4.14
C GLU A 76 -0.68 -4.73 -5.04
N ILE A 77 0.35 -3.92 -5.32
CA ILE A 77 0.33 -2.76 -6.23
C ILE A 77 0.71 -3.19 -7.64
#